data_AF-A0A6J7DAV3-F1
#
_entry.id   AF-A0A6J7DAV3-F1
#
_cell.length_a   1.000
_cell.length_b   1.000
_cell.length_c   1.000
_cell.angle_alpha   90.00
_cell.angle_beta   90.00
_cell.angle_gamma   90.00
#
_symmetry.space_group_name_H-M   'P 1'
#
loop_
_entity.id
_entity.type
_entity.pdbx_description
1 polymer ?
#
loop_
_entity_poly.entity_id
_entity_poly.type
_entity_poly.pdbx_seq_one_letter_code
_entity_poly.pdbx_strand_id
1 'polypeptide(L)'
;MSAEPNHVSHLPLEGMTAIWRGVTNDHVETLNLHFENESWTVNSQISGLDIQYVLRFTATWQLQQMLLFRDLEEPDLWLANDGRGKWGEVNGAQIRDIGGCTDLDVRGSSFSRVMAIRKLAIDVGSSSIVDSVVIDPETLGVTRSRLTYTRLAAQLWKVQRDDDHDDHEVEVDTFGLPLDIPGHFTRVT
;
A
#
# COMPACT_ATOMS: atom_id res chain seq x y z
N MET A 1 16.67 -19.18 12.27
CA MET A 1 16.69 -17.72 12.23
C MET A 1 15.29 -17.29 12.58
N SER A 2 15.15 -16.72 13.77
CA SER A 2 13.87 -16.35 14.35
C SER A 2 13.60 -14.93 13.88
N ALA A 3 12.58 -14.74 13.04
CA ALA A 3 12.09 -13.42 12.65
C ALA A 3 12.00 -12.50 13.88
N GLU A 4 12.54 -11.29 13.80
CA GLU A 4 12.32 -10.28 14.84
C GLU A 4 10.82 -9.98 14.96
N PRO A 5 10.16 -10.33 16.08
CA PRO A 5 8.80 -9.92 16.32
C PRO A 5 8.77 -8.39 16.39
N ASN A 6 7.81 -7.76 15.70
CA ASN A 6 7.57 -6.31 15.75
C ASN A 6 8.73 -5.45 15.24
N HIS A 7 9.24 -5.75 14.05
CA HIS A 7 10.22 -4.89 13.38
C HIS A 7 9.70 -3.46 13.08
N VAL A 8 8.39 -3.25 13.18
CA VAL A 8 7.71 -1.95 13.21
C VAL A 8 6.87 -1.81 14.49
N SER A 9 6.72 -0.58 14.94
CA SER A 9 5.84 -0.19 16.05
C SER A 9 4.36 -0.35 15.70
N HIS A 10 3.52 -0.49 16.72
CA HIS A 10 2.07 -0.43 16.57
C HIS A 10 1.64 0.95 16.07
N LEU A 11 0.66 0.98 15.18
CA LEU A 11 0.08 2.24 14.71
C LEU A 11 -0.70 2.91 15.84
N PRO A 12 -0.65 4.24 15.96
CA PRO A 12 -1.39 4.97 16.98
C PRO A 12 -2.90 4.86 16.72
N LEU A 13 -3.66 4.42 17.74
CA LEU A 13 -5.11 4.22 17.63
C LEU A 13 -5.90 5.53 17.45
N GLU A 14 -5.31 6.66 17.83
CA GLU A 14 -5.85 8.01 17.54
C GLU A 14 -5.76 8.39 16.05
N GLY A 15 -5.12 7.55 15.23
CA GLY A 15 -4.89 7.78 13.81
C GLY A 15 -3.57 8.50 13.54
N MET A 16 -3.27 8.68 12.26
CA MET A 16 -2.10 9.45 11.83
C MET A 16 -2.35 10.10 10.47
N THR A 17 -1.67 11.21 10.23
CA THR A 17 -1.62 11.87 8.93
C THR A 17 -0.19 11.82 8.43
N ALA A 18 -0.02 11.62 7.12
CA ALA A 18 1.27 11.72 6.47
C ALA A 18 1.10 12.41 5.12
N ILE A 19 2.10 13.21 4.73
CA ILE A 19 2.10 13.91 3.44
C ILE A 19 3.40 13.58 2.72
N TRP A 20 3.31 13.13 1.47
CA TRP A 20 4.44 12.91 0.59
C TRP A 20 4.38 13.83 -0.61
N ARG A 21 5.54 14.28 -1.07
CA ARG A 21 5.69 15.07 -2.29
C ARG A 21 6.54 14.32 -3.30
N GLY A 22 6.10 14.33 -4.55
CA GLY A 22 6.86 13.83 -5.68
C GLY A 22 8.18 14.57 -5.87
N VAL A 23 9.24 13.83 -6.18
CA VAL A 23 10.57 14.41 -6.46
C VAL A 23 10.68 14.88 -7.90
N THR A 24 10.06 14.15 -8.82
CA THR A 24 10.17 14.33 -10.28
C THR A 24 8.87 14.78 -10.95
N ASN A 25 7.77 14.82 -10.19
CA ASN A 25 6.45 15.27 -10.62
C ASN A 25 5.87 16.24 -9.57
N ASP A 26 4.69 16.79 -9.85
CA ASP A 26 3.95 17.68 -8.96
C ASP A 26 2.97 16.94 -8.03
N HIS A 27 3.06 15.61 -7.96
CA HIS A 27 2.16 14.82 -7.13
C HIS A 27 2.38 15.14 -5.66
N VAL A 28 1.27 15.31 -4.94
CA VAL A 28 1.26 15.38 -3.48
C VAL A 28 0.25 14.36 -3.00
N GLU A 29 0.72 13.39 -2.23
CA GLU A 29 -0.11 12.41 -1.56
C GLU A 29 -0.37 12.87 -0.13
N THR A 30 -1.63 13.06 0.24
CA THR A 30 -2.06 13.36 1.60
C THR A 30 -2.87 12.19 2.12
N LEU A 31 -2.40 11.57 3.20
CA LEU A 31 -2.98 10.38 3.79
C LEU A 31 -3.49 10.65 5.20
N ASN A 32 -4.68 10.11 5.50
CA ASN A 32 -5.25 10.04 6.82
C ASN A 32 -5.60 8.58 7.14
N LEU A 33 -4.94 8.03 8.16
CA LEU A 33 -5.24 6.73 8.72
C LEU A 33 -6.02 6.92 10.02
N HIS A 34 -7.09 6.17 10.19
CA HIS A 34 -7.88 6.15 11.42
C HIS A 34 -8.23 4.73 11.84
N PHE A 35 -8.42 4.54 13.14
CA PHE A 35 -8.91 3.30 13.72
C PHE A 35 -10.29 3.54 14.34
N GLU A 36 -11.29 2.80 13.88
CA GLU A 36 -12.64 2.88 14.42
C GLU A 36 -13.32 1.51 14.27
N ASN A 37 -14.15 1.13 15.23
CA ASN A 37 -14.96 -0.10 15.16
C ASN A 37 -14.14 -1.37 14.83
N GLU A 38 -12.96 -1.51 15.46
CA GLU A 38 -12.03 -2.64 15.26
C GLU A 38 -11.48 -2.79 13.82
N SER A 39 -11.45 -1.70 13.07
CA SER A 39 -10.93 -1.63 11.71
C SER A 39 -10.07 -0.40 11.48
N TRP A 40 -9.06 -0.57 10.62
CA TRP A 40 -8.31 0.56 10.09
C TRP A 40 -8.93 1.02 8.78
N THR A 41 -8.99 2.32 8.58
CA THR A 41 -9.33 2.90 7.28
C THR A 41 -8.29 3.95 6.91
N VAL A 42 -7.81 3.86 5.69
CA VAL A 42 -6.89 4.81 5.07
C VAL A 42 -7.68 5.58 4.04
N ASN A 43 -7.67 6.91 4.14
CA ASN A 43 -8.10 7.81 3.08
C ASN A 43 -6.85 8.50 2.54
N SER A 44 -6.59 8.39 1.24
CA SER A 44 -5.47 9.07 0.58
C SER A 44 -5.95 9.87 -0.61
N GLN A 45 -5.40 11.06 -0.80
CA GLN A 45 -5.65 11.91 -1.96
C GLN A 45 -4.32 12.24 -2.64
N ILE A 46 -4.25 12.10 -3.97
CA ILE A 46 -3.08 12.41 -4.77
C ILE A 46 -3.44 13.51 -5.77
N SER A 47 -3.01 14.74 -5.48
CA SER A 47 -3.46 15.94 -6.22
C SER A 47 -2.87 16.09 -7.64
N GLY A 48 -1.77 15.42 -7.98
CA GLY A 48 -1.22 15.46 -9.35
C GLY A 48 -1.79 14.38 -10.28
N LEU A 49 -2.48 13.38 -9.71
CA LEU A 49 -3.21 12.35 -10.43
C LEU A 49 -4.72 12.56 -10.38
N ASP A 50 -5.18 13.57 -9.63
CA ASP A 50 -6.57 13.83 -9.32
C ASP A 50 -7.33 12.57 -8.87
N ILE A 51 -6.74 11.82 -7.92
CA ILE A 51 -7.38 10.63 -7.35
C ILE A 51 -7.53 10.70 -5.84
N GLN A 52 -8.58 10.06 -5.35
CA GLN A 52 -8.73 9.66 -3.96
C GLN A 52 -8.87 8.15 -3.89
N TYR A 53 -8.27 7.52 -2.89
CA TYR A 53 -8.57 6.14 -2.59
C TYR A 53 -8.81 5.88 -1.10
N VAL A 54 -9.62 4.85 -0.84
CA VAL A 54 -9.97 4.39 0.49
C VAL A 54 -9.62 2.92 0.61
N LEU A 55 -8.80 2.58 1.60
CA LEU A 55 -8.50 1.19 1.94
C LEU A 55 -9.10 0.87 3.31
N ARG A 56 -9.69 -0.32 3.44
CA ARG A 56 -10.15 -0.84 4.73
C ARG A 56 -9.37 -2.07 5.12
N PHE A 57 -8.93 -2.12 6.37
CA PHE A 57 -8.24 -3.27 6.94
C PHE A 57 -8.92 -3.73 8.23
N THR A 58 -8.74 -5.01 8.56
CA THR A 58 -9.02 -5.53 9.91
C THR A 58 -8.12 -4.86 10.96
N ALA A 59 -8.45 -4.98 12.25
CA ALA A 59 -7.55 -4.59 13.34
C ALA A 59 -6.14 -5.21 13.26
N THR A 60 -6.03 -6.39 12.64
CA THR A 60 -4.77 -7.13 12.43
C THR A 60 -4.05 -6.79 11.11
N TRP A 61 -4.43 -5.69 10.44
CA TRP A 61 -3.79 -5.20 9.22
C TRP A 61 -3.99 -6.07 7.98
N GLN A 62 -5.10 -6.83 7.91
CA GLN A 62 -5.48 -7.55 6.70
C GLN A 62 -6.36 -6.67 5.82
N LEU A 63 -5.95 -6.46 4.56
CA LEU A 63 -6.70 -5.67 3.59
C LEU A 63 -8.03 -6.34 3.24
N GLN A 64 -9.12 -5.58 3.30
CA GLN A 64 -10.49 -6.04 3.06
C GLN A 64 -11.12 -5.37 1.84
N GLN A 65 -10.89 -4.08 1.64
CA GLN A 65 -11.54 -3.32 0.57
C GLN A 65 -10.64 -2.20 0.05
N MET A 66 -10.82 -1.86 -1.23
CA MET A 66 -10.27 -0.70 -1.91
C MET A 66 -11.38 0.01 -2.68
N LEU A 67 -11.44 1.32 -2.55
CA LEU A 67 -12.26 2.20 -3.38
C LEU A 67 -11.34 3.24 -4.00
N LEU A 68 -11.49 3.52 -5.30
CA LEU A 68 -10.77 4.58 -6.00
C LEU A 68 -11.78 5.52 -6.66
N PHE A 69 -11.53 6.81 -6.54
CA PHE A 69 -12.31 7.91 -7.08
C PHE A 69 -11.38 8.81 -7.89
N ARG A 70 -11.80 9.25 -9.07
CA ARG A 70 -11.10 10.30 -9.84
C ARG A 70 -11.84 11.63 -9.71
N ASP A 71 -13.04 11.70 -10.26
CA ASP A 71 -13.79 12.97 -10.39
C ASP A 71 -15.21 12.95 -9.80
N LEU A 72 -15.74 11.79 -9.42
CA LEU A 72 -17.15 11.59 -9.07
C LEU A 72 -17.36 11.26 -7.58
N GLU A 73 -18.60 11.43 -7.10
CA GLU A 73 -19.00 11.04 -5.73
C GLU A 73 -19.04 9.51 -5.55
N GLU A 74 -19.24 8.76 -6.64
CA GLU A 74 -19.19 7.29 -6.64
C GLU A 74 -17.81 6.79 -7.05
N PRO A 75 -17.35 5.64 -6.50
CA PRO A 75 -16.04 5.10 -6.85
C PRO A 75 -16.00 4.60 -8.29
N ASP A 76 -14.96 4.99 -9.03
CA ASP A 76 -14.60 4.46 -10.34
C ASP A 76 -14.20 2.97 -10.28
N LEU A 77 -13.57 2.57 -9.16
CA LEU A 77 -13.16 1.19 -8.92
C LEU A 77 -13.48 0.80 -7.47
N TRP A 78 -14.13 -0.33 -7.30
CA TRP A 78 -14.42 -0.90 -5.98
C TRP A 78 -14.05 -2.37 -5.96
N LEU A 79 -13.03 -2.70 -5.18
CA LEU A 79 -12.58 -4.05 -4.92
C LEU A 79 -12.87 -4.46 -3.48
N ALA A 80 -13.36 -5.69 -3.29
CA ALA A 80 -13.56 -6.30 -1.99
C ALA A 80 -12.94 -7.69 -1.93
N ASN A 81 -12.34 -8.02 -0.78
CA ASN A 81 -11.82 -9.33 -0.44
C ASN A 81 -12.80 -10.05 0.49
N ASP A 82 -13.06 -11.33 0.23
CA ASP A 82 -13.98 -12.16 1.04
C ASP A 82 -13.37 -12.63 2.39
N GLY A 83 -12.19 -12.13 2.75
CA GLY A 83 -11.41 -12.54 3.90
C GLY A 83 -10.65 -13.85 3.70
N ARG A 84 -10.86 -14.56 2.58
CA ARG A 84 -10.24 -15.84 2.21
C ARG A 84 -9.34 -15.72 0.98
N GLY A 85 -9.03 -14.49 0.56
CA GLY A 85 -8.15 -14.23 -0.58
C GLY A 85 -8.87 -14.20 -1.93
N LYS A 86 -10.21 -14.23 -1.97
CA LYS A 86 -10.93 -13.98 -3.23
C LYS A 86 -11.30 -12.52 -3.33
N TRP A 87 -10.96 -11.94 -4.47
CA TRP A 87 -11.25 -10.56 -4.79
C TRP A 87 -12.40 -10.48 -5.80
N GLY A 88 -13.20 -9.43 -5.68
CA GLY A 88 -14.28 -9.14 -6.62
C GLY A 88 -14.74 -7.69 -6.55
N GLU A 89 -15.58 -7.33 -7.51
CA GLU A 89 -16.28 -6.04 -7.56
C GLU A 89 -17.58 -6.07 -6.74
N VAL A 90 -18.15 -4.90 -6.48
CA VAL A 90 -19.40 -4.77 -5.71
C VAL A 90 -20.60 -5.48 -6.35
N ASN A 91 -20.60 -5.62 -7.68
CA ASN A 91 -21.63 -6.36 -8.43
C ASN A 91 -21.54 -7.89 -8.22
N GLY A 92 -20.56 -8.37 -7.44
CA GLY A 92 -20.31 -9.78 -7.16
C GLY A 92 -19.43 -10.48 -8.22
N ALA A 93 -18.94 -9.77 -9.23
CA ALA A 93 -18.03 -10.31 -10.21
C ALA A 93 -16.66 -10.58 -9.57
N GLN A 94 -16.28 -11.85 -9.53
CA GLN A 94 -14.98 -12.26 -8.98
C GLN A 94 -13.86 -11.97 -10.00
N ILE A 95 -12.78 -11.34 -9.53
CA ILE A 95 -11.55 -11.13 -10.31
C ILE A 95 -10.55 -12.22 -9.93
N ARG A 96 -10.49 -13.28 -10.74
CA ARG A 96 -9.72 -14.50 -10.41
C ARG A 96 -8.20 -14.28 -10.48
N ASP A 97 -7.74 -13.41 -11.37
CA ASP A 97 -6.31 -13.22 -11.67
C ASP A 97 -5.53 -12.64 -10.49
N ILE A 98 -6.21 -11.90 -9.60
CA ILE A 98 -5.63 -11.35 -8.37
C ILE A 98 -5.95 -12.20 -7.12
N GLY A 99 -6.49 -13.41 -7.31
CA GLY A 99 -6.74 -14.35 -6.22
C GLY A 99 -5.50 -14.64 -5.38
N GLY A 100 -5.64 -14.58 -4.06
CA GLY A 100 -4.59 -14.81 -3.08
C GLY A 100 -3.71 -13.59 -2.80
N CYS A 101 -3.84 -12.48 -3.53
CA CYS A 101 -3.10 -11.25 -3.22
C CYS A 101 -3.55 -10.71 -1.86
N THR A 102 -2.58 -10.29 -1.05
CA THR A 102 -2.83 -9.78 0.32
C THR A 102 -2.54 -8.30 0.48
N ASP A 103 -2.04 -7.66 -0.58
CA ASP A 103 -1.53 -6.30 -0.62
C ASP A 103 -1.96 -5.65 -1.93
N LEU A 104 -1.83 -4.32 -1.97
CA LEU A 104 -2.22 -3.51 -3.11
C LEU A 104 -1.20 -2.40 -3.35
N ASP A 105 -0.91 -2.15 -4.62
CA ASP A 105 -0.01 -1.13 -5.11
C ASP A 105 -0.75 -0.17 -6.03
N VAL A 106 -1.09 1.02 -5.52
CA VAL A 106 -1.67 2.09 -6.35
C VAL A 106 -0.50 2.82 -6.98
N ARG A 107 -0.41 2.80 -8.32
CA ARG A 107 0.63 3.55 -9.02
C ARG A 107 0.56 5.02 -8.64
N GLY A 108 1.71 5.58 -8.27
CA GLY A 108 1.82 6.95 -7.77
C GLY A 108 1.56 7.14 -6.28
N SER A 109 1.24 6.08 -5.52
CA SER A 109 1.15 6.14 -4.05
C SER A 109 2.47 5.72 -3.38
N SER A 110 2.90 6.51 -2.39
CA SER A 110 3.94 6.15 -1.44
C SER A 110 3.42 5.13 -0.42
N PHE A 111 2.18 5.29 0.04
CA PHE A 111 1.62 4.46 1.12
C PHE A 111 1.54 2.97 0.80
N SER A 112 1.42 2.59 -0.48
CA SER A 112 1.23 1.19 -0.85
C SER A 112 2.27 0.20 -0.27
N ARG A 113 3.50 0.65 -0.04
CA ARG A 113 4.57 -0.18 0.56
C ARG A 113 4.30 -0.55 2.02
N VAL A 114 3.54 0.27 2.74
CA VAL A 114 3.22 0.07 4.16
C VAL A 114 2.48 -1.24 4.40
N MET A 115 1.63 -1.66 3.46
CA MET A 115 0.83 -2.90 3.59
C MET A 115 1.75 -4.11 3.75
N ALA A 116 2.73 -4.24 2.84
CA ALA A 116 3.65 -5.36 2.84
C ALA A 116 4.65 -5.25 3.99
N ILE A 117 5.32 -4.09 4.12
CA ILE A 117 6.38 -3.87 5.12
C ILE A 117 5.87 -4.22 6.51
N ARG A 118 4.70 -3.73 6.93
CA ARG A 118 4.18 -4.02 8.28
C ARG A 118 3.91 -5.50 8.55
N LYS A 119 3.63 -6.31 7.52
CA LYS A 119 3.38 -7.76 7.66
C LYS A 119 4.66 -8.59 7.58
N LEU A 120 5.67 -8.10 6.86
CA LEU A 120 6.92 -8.82 6.63
C LEU A 120 7.84 -8.73 7.85
N ALA A 121 7.63 -9.60 8.83
CA ALA A 121 8.58 -9.80 9.92
C ALA A 121 9.77 -10.65 9.46
N ILE A 122 10.67 -10.05 8.67
CA ILE A 122 11.91 -10.69 8.20
C ILE A 122 13.16 -9.99 8.74
N ASP A 123 14.25 -10.76 8.87
CA ASP A 123 15.53 -10.27 9.37
C ASP A 123 16.24 -9.40 8.31
N VAL A 124 17.11 -8.50 8.77
CA VAL A 124 17.99 -7.74 7.87
C VAL A 124 18.85 -8.70 7.02
N GLY A 125 18.94 -8.43 5.72
CA GLY A 125 19.58 -9.28 4.73
C GLY A 125 18.68 -10.37 4.14
N SER A 126 17.46 -10.54 4.66
CA SER A 126 16.48 -11.50 4.13
C SER A 126 15.54 -10.87 3.11
N SER A 127 14.95 -11.72 2.27
CA SER A 127 13.94 -11.33 1.28
C SER A 127 12.68 -12.17 1.42
N SER A 128 11.54 -11.59 1.07
CA SER A 128 10.27 -12.30 0.93
C SER A 128 9.54 -11.81 -0.31
N ILE A 129 8.72 -12.69 -0.88
CA ILE A 129 7.90 -12.40 -2.04
C ILE A 129 6.48 -12.08 -1.59
N VAL A 130 5.90 -11.03 -2.16
CA VAL A 130 4.52 -10.59 -1.91
C VAL A 130 3.79 -10.49 -3.24
N ASP A 131 2.70 -11.24 -3.36
CA ASP A 131 1.74 -11.08 -4.45
C ASP A 131 0.83 -9.88 -4.17
N SER A 132 0.96 -8.85 -5.00
CA SER A 132 0.27 -7.57 -4.85
C SER A 132 -0.69 -7.34 -6.02
N VAL A 133 -1.83 -6.72 -5.72
CA VAL A 133 -2.73 -6.16 -6.73
C VAL A 133 -2.15 -4.81 -7.17
N VAL A 134 -1.76 -4.66 -8.43
CA VAL A 134 -1.33 -3.36 -8.98
C VAL A 134 -2.54 -2.68 -9.61
N ILE A 135 -2.75 -1.42 -9.21
CA ILE A 135 -3.81 -0.56 -9.73
C ILE A 135 -3.17 0.58 -10.49
N ASP A 136 -3.53 0.69 -11.75
CA ASP A 136 -3.23 1.85 -12.59
C ASP A 136 -4.41 2.85 -12.50
N PRO A 137 -4.23 4.03 -11.88
CA PRO A 137 -5.32 4.96 -11.66
C PRO A 137 -5.81 5.66 -12.94
N GLU A 138 -4.97 5.76 -13.97
CA GLU A 138 -5.35 6.39 -15.24
C GLU A 138 -6.29 5.47 -16.03
N THR A 139 -5.95 4.19 -16.12
CA THR A 139 -6.67 3.19 -16.92
C THR A 139 -7.69 2.39 -16.11
N LEU A 140 -7.63 2.45 -14.77
CA LEU A 140 -8.32 1.55 -13.84
C LEU A 140 -7.93 0.07 -14.02
N GLY A 141 -6.77 -0.18 -14.63
CA GLY A 141 -6.24 -1.53 -14.81
C GLY A 141 -5.94 -2.18 -13.47
N VAL A 142 -6.42 -3.40 -13.27
CA VAL A 142 -6.19 -4.22 -12.06
C VAL A 142 -5.42 -5.47 -12.46
N THR A 143 -4.16 -5.55 -12.07
CA THR A 143 -3.28 -6.68 -12.41
C THR A 143 -2.62 -7.26 -11.17
N ARG A 144 -2.01 -8.44 -11.31
CA ARG A 144 -1.17 -9.04 -10.28
C ARG A 144 0.29 -8.75 -10.60
N SER A 145 1.07 -8.41 -9.58
CA SER A 145 2.53 -8.38 -9.64
C SER A 145 3.13 -9.12 -8.45
N ARG A 146 4.29 -9.73 -8.67
CA ARG A 146 5.12 -10.34 -7.64
C ARG A 146 6.24 -9.40 -7.24
N LEU A 147 6.11 -8.83 -6.05
CA LEU A 147 7.10 -7.91 -5.51
C LEU A 147 8.02 -8.62 -4.52
N THR A 148 9.33 -8.55 -4.74
CA THR A 148 10.32 -9.08 -3.80
C THR A 148 10.80 -7.96 -2.87
N TYR A 149 10.47 -8.06 -1.60
CA TYR A 149 10.92 -7.15 -0.56
C TYR A 149 12.16 -7.72 0.11
N THR A 150 13.26 -6.97 0.08
CA THR A 150 14.50 -7.29 0.79
C THR A 150 14.75 -6.26 1.88
N ARG A 151 14.94 -6.70 3.13
CA ARG A 151 15.21 -5.79 4.24
C ARG A 151 16.71 -5.47 4.29
N LEU A 152 17.13 -4.32 3.76
CA LEU A 152 18.55 -3.94 3.65
C LEU A 152 19.13 -3.46 4.99
N ALA A 153 18.34 -2.77 5.79
CA ALA A 153 18.68 -2.33 7.14
C ALA A 153 17.41 -2.30 8.01
N ALA A 154 17.53 -1.84 9.27
CA ALA A 154 16.41 -1.80 10.20
C ALA A 154 15.16 -1.11 9.62
N GLN A 155 15.37 -0.01 8.88
CA GLN A 155 14.36 0.87 8.30
C GLN A 155 14.55 1.12 6.79
N LEU A 156 15.34 0.28 6.12
CA LEU A 156 15.60 0.41 4.69
C LEU A 156 15.25 -0.87 3.96
N TRP A 157 14.45 -0.75 2.91
CA TRP A 157 13.97 -1.86 2.12
C TRP A 157 14.32 -1.66 0.65
N LYS A 158 14.60 -2.74 -0.05
CA LYS A 158 14.60 -2.78 -1.52
C LYS A 158 13.36 -3.52 -1.99
N VAL A 159 12.64 -2.93 -2.93
CA VAL A 159 11.48 -3.51 -3.58
C VAL A 159 11.87 -3.81 -5.01
N GLN A 160 11.86 -5.09 -5.36
CA GLN A 160 12.09 -5.54 -6.73
C GLN A 160 10.77 -5.95 -7.37
N ARG A 161 10.56 -5.53 -8.61
CA ARG A 161 9.27 -5.65 -9.27
C ARG A 161 9.38 -6.57 -10.49
N ASP A 162 8.30 -7.27 -10.80
CA ASP A 162 8.17 -8.06 -12.02
C ASP A 162 7.22 -7.42 -13.05
N ASP A 163 6.81 -6.18 -12.80
CA ASP A 163 6.00 -5.36 -13.69
C ASP A 163 6.85 -4.35 -14.48
N ASP A 164 6.21 -3.35 -15.08
CA ASP A 164 6.80 -2.32 -15.92
C ASP A 164 7.43 -1.15 -15.16
N HIS A 165 7.53 -1.23 -13.82
CA HIS A 165 8.13 -0.20 -12.97
C HIS A 165 9.51 -0.61 -12.47
N ASP A 166 10.35 0.39 -12.20
CA ASP A 166 11.69 0.17 -11.70
C ASP A 166 11.71 -0.36 -10.25
N ASP A 167 12.71 -1.22 -9.99
CA ASP A 167 13.16 -1.53 -8.65
C ASP A 167 13.52 -0.24 -7.91
N HIS A 168 13.19 -0.15 -6.62
CA HIS A 168 13.47 1.04 -5.83
C HIS A 168 13.74 0.68 -4.38
N GLU A 169 14.41 1.60 -3.68
CA GLU A 169 14.57 1.53 -2.24
C GLU A 169 13.50 2.38 -1.54
N VAL A 170 13.19 2.01 -0.29
CA VAL A 170 12.21 2.69 0.55
C VAL A 170 12.80 2.78 1.95
N GLU A 171 13.12 4.00 2.37
CA GLU A 171 13.39 4.29 3.78
C GLU A 171 12.06 4.48 4.50
N VAL A 172 11.90 3.93 5.70
CA VAL A 172 10.65 3.99 6.47
C VAL A 172 10.87 4.45 7.90
N ASP A 173 9.83 5.02 8.50
CA ASP A 173 9.84 5.36 9.92
C ASP A 173 9.61 4.13 10.83
N THR A 174 9.46 4.38 12.13
CA THR A 174 9.25 3.31 13.12
C THR A 174 7.93 2.57 12.94
N PHE A 175 6.96 3.14 12.23
CA PHE A 175 5.68 2.53 11.89
C PHE A 175 5.69 1.87 10.50
N GLY A 176 6.81 1.90 9.79
CA GLY A 176 6.91 1.35 8.44
C GLY A 176 6.29 2.26 7.36
N LEU A 177 6.02 3.53 7.67
CA LEU A 177 5.58 4.52 6.68
C LEU A 177 6.80 5.08 5.94
N PRO A 178 6.75 5.22 4.61
CA PRO A 178 7.87 5.79 3.84
C PRO A 178 8.29 7.15 4.37
N LEU A 179 9.60 7.34 4.52
CA LEU A 179 10.28 8.62 4.72
C LEU A 179 10.78 9.13 3.37
N ASP A 180 11.41 8.26 2.59
CA ASP A 180 11.95 8.59 1.28
C ASP A 180 11.88 7.37 0.35
N ILE A 181 11.54 7.64 -0.90
CA ILE A 181 11.63 6.69 -2.01
C ILE A 181 12.44 7.43 -3.09
N PRO A 182 13.77 7.21 -3.17
CA PRO A 182 14.66 7.99 -4.01
C PRO A 182 14.19 8.08 -5.46
N GLY A 183 14.06 9.29 -5.99
CA GLY A 183 13.58 9.55 -7.36
C GLY A 183 12.05 9.55 -7.52
N HIS A 184 11.30 9.15 -6.50
CA HIS A 184 9.84 9.09 -6.52
C HIS A 184 9.21 10.08 -5.55
N PHE A 185 9.42 9.92 -4.24
CA PHE A 185 8.71 10.69 -3.20
C PHE A 185 9.56 10.94 -1.96
N THR A 186 9.31 12.05 -1.28
CA THR A 186 9.85 12.35 0.06
C THR A 186 8.72 12.78 1.00
N ARG A 187 8.75 12.30 2.24
CA ARG A 187 7.77 12.69 3.27
C ARG A 187 8.01 14.13 3.75
N VAL A 188 6.94 14.90 3.84
CA VAL A 188 6.94 16.30 4.26
C VAL A 188 6.40 16.44 5.69
N THR A 189 5.47 15.59 6.10
CA THR A 189 4.86 15.59 7.44
C THR A 189 4.57 14.16 7.87
#